data_AF-A0A933TEX8-F1
#
_entry.id   AF-A0A933TEX8-F1
#
_cell.length_a   1.000
_cell.length_b   1.000
_cell.length_c   1.000
_cell.angle_alpha   90.00
_cell.angle_beta   90.00
_cell.angle_gamma   90.00
#
_symmetry.space_group_name_H-M   'P 1'
#
loop_
_entity.id
_entity.type
_entity.pdbx_description
1 polymer ?
#
loop_
_entity_poly.entity_id
_entity_poly.type
_entity_poly.pdbx_seq_one_letter_code
_entity_poly.pdbx_strand_id
1 'polypeptide(L)' 'MPSSCRKNNPSLSRPAGSSWPGGLIEILDYVVIHELAHLREMNHSRRFWAVVETFCPEQKQRRRWLRRNVSLLRRP' A
#
# COMPACT_ATOMS: atom_id res chain seq x y z
N MET A 1 25.62 5.73 16.15
CA MET A 1 25.87 4.51 15.37
C MET A 1 26.83 3.63 16.16
N PRO A 2 26.66 2.30 16.21
CA PRO A 2 25.57 1.49 15.64
C PRO A 2 24.23 1.74 16.43
N SER A 3 23.17 0.91 16.48
CA SER A 3 22.97 -0.46 16.00
C SER A 3 21.51 -0.78 15.60
N SER A 4 21.28 -2.06 15.29
CA SER A 4 20.13 -2.71 14.69
C SER A 4 18.94 -2.93 15.66
N CYS A 5 17.81 -2.23 15.43
CA CYS A 5 16.52 -2.67 15.96
C CYS A 5 15.88 -3.68 14.98
N ARG A 6 16.10 -4.97 15.26
CA ARG A 6 15.41 -6.18 14.75
C ARG A 6 14.76 -6.07 13.36
N LYS A 7 15.55 -6.35 12.32
CA LYS A 7 15.02 -7.07 11.14
C LYS A 7 14.78 -8.53 11.53
N ASN A 8 13.59 -9.06 11.20
CA ASN A 8 13.27 -10.46 10.86
C ASN A 8 11.87 -10.87 11.34
N ASN A 9 10.97 -11.16 10.40
CA ASN A 9 9.93 -12.17 10.57
C ASN A 9 9.89 -13.05 9.30
N PRO A 10 10.55 -14.24 9.31
CA PRO A 10 10.72 -15.04 8.10
C PRO A 10 9.76 -16.25 8.07
N SER A 11 8.54 -16.08 7.54
CA SER A 11 7.68 -17.22 7.17
C SER A 11 6.47 -16.84 6.28
N LEU A 12 6.71 -16.08 5.19
CA LEU A 12 5.75 -15.97 4.08
C LEU A 12 6.46 -16.31 2.77
N SER A 13 6.74 -17.61 2.60
CA SER A 13 7.12 -18.23 1.34
C SER A 13 5.98 -18.10 0.33
N ARG A 14 5.95 -16.97 -0.37
CA ARG A 14 4.98 -16.67 -1.43
C ARG A 14 5.12 -17.70 -2.56
N PRO A 15 4.03 -18.33 -3.04
CA PRO A 15 4.11 -19.19 -4.22
C PRO A 15 4.53 -18.38 -5.45
N ALA A 16 5.48 -18.91 -6.21
CA ALA A 16 5.91 -18.33 -7.47
C ALA A 16 4.80 -18.47 -8.52
N GLY A 17 4.25 -17.35 -8.99
CA GLY A 17 3.13 -17.37 -9.95
C GLY A 17 2.55 -16.00 -10.32
N SER A 18 2.74 -14.96 -9.50
CA SER A 18 2.32 -13.59 -9.83
C SER A 18 3.55 -12.70 -10.10
N SER A 19 3.66 -12.15 -11.31
CA SER A 19 4.77 -11.31 -11.80
C SER A 19 4.82 -9.89 -11.23
N TRP A 20 4.46 -9.72 -9.95
CA TRP A 20 4.34 -8.41 -9.28
C TRP A 20 5.13 -8.35 -7.96
N PRO A 21 5.98 -7.33 -7.76
CA PRO A 21 6.59 -7.05 -6.47
C PRO A 21 5.52 -6.48 -5.54
N GLY A 22 4.98 -7.36 -4.72
CA GLY A 22 3.87 -7.10 -3.79
C GLY A 22 2.55 -7.65 -4.33
N GLY A 23 1.91 -8.52 -3.54
CA GLY A 23 0.68 -9.20 -3.93
C GLY A 23 -0.57 -8.33 -3.76
N LEU A 24 -1.74 -8.90 -4.05
CA LEU A 24 -3.06 -8.26 -3.85
C LEU A 24 -3.23 -7.67 -2.44
N ILE A 25 -2.63 -8.31 -1.42
CA ILE A 25 -2.63 -7.86 -0.03
C ILE A 25 -2.05 -6.44 0.09
N GLU A 26 -0.94 -6.10 -0.59
CA GLU A 26 -0.34 -4.77 -0.50
C GLU A 26 -1.21 -3.68 -1.14
N ILE A 27 -2.03 -4.04 -2.14
CA ILE A 27 -3.02 -3.14 -2.73
C ILE A 27 -4.17 -2.91 -1.74
N LEU A 28 -4.62 -3.96 -1.05
CA LEU A 28 -5.63 -3.86 0.00
C LEU A 28 -5.13 -3.00 1.17
N ASP A 29 -3.90 -3.24 1.65
CA ASP A 29 -3.26 -2.43 2.69
C ASP A 29 -3.21 -0.94 2.32
N TYR A 30 -2.88 -0.62 1.05
CA TYR A 30 -2.91 0.76 0.57
C TYR A 30 -4.33 1.36 0.62
N VAL A 31 -5.37 0.61 0.25
CA VAL A 31 -6.77 1.09 0.34
C VAL A 31 -7.18 1.28 1.81
N VAL A 32 -6.87 0.34 2.70
CA VAL A 32 -7.17 0.48 4.13
C VAL A 32 -6.44 1.70 4.73
N ILE A 33 -5.17 1.90 4.42
CA ILE A 33 -4.41 3.09 4.83
C ILE A 33 -5.00 4.38 4.23
N HIS A 34 -5.53 4.34 3.01
CA HIS A 34 -6.18 5.48 2.35
C HIS A 34 -7.44 5.91 3.12
N GLU A 35 -8.33 4.97 3.44
CA GLU A 35 -9.56 5.26 4.19
C GLU A 35 -9.25 5.68 5.65
N LEU A 36 -8.27 5.05 6.30
CA LEU A 36 -7.83 5.45 7.64
C LEU A 36 -7.19 6.85 7.67
N ALA A 37 -6.52 7.27 6.59
CA ALA A 37 -5.98 8.63 6.50
C ALA A 37 -7.09 9.69 6.40
N HIS A 38 -8.28 9.34 5.86
CA HIS A 38 -9.43 10.25 5.81
C HIS A 38 -9.97 10.60 7.20
N LEU A 39 -9.73 9.77 8.22
CA LEU A 39 -10.06 10.08 9.62
C LEU A 39 -9.24 11.26 10.20
N ARG A 40 -8.11 11.63 9.57
CA ARG A 40 -7.33 12.82 9.92
C ARG A 40 -7.50 13.97 8.93
N GLU A 41 -7.64 13.67 7.64
CA GLU A 41 -7.69 14.65 6.56
C GLU A 41 -8.75 14.23 5.53
N MET A 42 -9.98 14.75 5.62
CA MET A 42 -11.08 14.34 4.73
C MET A 42 -10.83 14.64 3.24
N ASN A 43 -9.98 15.62 2.91
CA ASN A 43 -9.64 15.99 1.54
C ASN A 43 -8.30 15.40 1.12
N HIS A 44 -8.14 14.99 -0.15
CA HIS A 44 -6.88 14.50 -0.76
C HIS A 44 -5.79 15.60 -0.95
N SER A 45 -5.63 16.46 0.05
CA SER A 45 -4.68 17.56 0.12
C SER A 45 -3.23 17.07 0.25
N ARG A 46 -2.26 17.99 0.18
CA ARG A 46 -0.84 17.68 0.47
C ARG A 46 -0.65 17.08 1.88
N ARG A 47 -1.47 17.48 2.86
CA ARG A 47 -1.43 16.94 4.24
C ARG A 47 -1.90 15.50 4.30
N PHE A 48 -3.00 15.17 3.62
CA PHE A 48 -3.46 13.79 3.46
C PHE A 48 -2.38 12.89 2.84
N TRP A 49 -1.73 13.34 1.77
CA TRP A 49 -0.68 12.56 1.13
C TRP A 49 0.56 12.37 2.01
N ALA A 50 0.91 13.34 2.85
CA ALA A 50 1.94 13.16 3.87
C ALA A 50 1.54 12.07 4.87
N VAL A 51 0.30 12.07 5.39
CA VAL A 51 -0.19 11.01 6.29
C VAL A 51 -0.11 9.63 5.62
N VAL A 52 -0.61 9.48 4.39
CA VAL A 52 -0.54 8.20 3.65
C VAL A 52 0.92 7.77 3.41
N GLU A 53 1.82 8.69 3.09
CA GLU A 53 3.25 8.39 2.86
C GLU A 53 3.98 7.93 4.13
N THR A 54 3.55 8.35 5.33
CA THR A 54 4.14 7.84 6.60
C THR A 54 3.91 6.35 6.85
N PHE A 55 2.77 5.80 6.40
CA PHE A 55 2.45 4.37 6.55
C PHE A 55 2.69 3.57 5.27
N CYS A 56 2.70 4.22 4.11
CA CYS A 56 2.78 3.59 2.80
C CYS A 56 3.66 4.43 1.84
N PRO A 57 5.00 4.36 1.94
CA PRO A 57 5.91 5.08 1.04
C PRO A 57 5.65 4.75 -0.45
N GLU A 58 5.39 3.48 -0.76
CA GLU A 58 5.11 2.98 -2.12
C GLU A 58 3.69 3.29 -2.64
N GLN A 59 2.94 4.17 -1.98
CA GLN A 59 1.59 4.59 -2.39
C GLN A 59 1.51 5.02 -3.85
N LYS A 60 2.57 5.62 -4.40
CA LYS A 60 2.64 6.08 -5.79
C LYS A 60 2.60 4.91 -6.78
N GLN A 61 3.18 3.76 -6.43
CA GLN A 61 3.15 2.55 -7.27
C GLN A 61 1.81 1.83 -7.14
N ARG A 62 1.32 1.63 -5.91
CA ARG A 62 0.05 0.96 -5.60
C ARG A 62 -1.16 1.68 -6.25
N ARG A 63 -1.20 3.02 -6.16
CA ARG A 63 -2.19 3.87 -6.85
C ARG A 63 -2.07 3.87 -8.38
N ARG A 64 -0.88 3.67 -8.96
CA ARG A 64 -0.71 3.49 -10.41
C ARG A 64 -1.25 2.13 -10.85
N TRP A 65 -1.04 1.09 -10.06
CA TRP A 65 -1.63 -0.23 -10.32
C TRP A 65 -3.16 -0.18 -10.25
N LEU A 66 -3.74 0.38 -9.19
CA LEU A 66 -5.21 0.51 -9.04
C LEU A 66 -5.86 1.26 -10.22
N ARG A 67 -5.28 2.38 -10.67
CA ARG A 67 -5.81 3.12 -11.82
C ARG A 67 -5.81 2.33 -13.14
N ARG A 68 -4.89 1.38 -13.31
CA ARG A 68 -4.84 0.50 -14.51
C ARG A 68 -5.80 -0.68 -14.41
N ASN A 69 -6.03 -1.18 -13.20
CA ASN A 69 -6.78 -2.41 -12.94
C ASN A 69 -8.21 -2.15 -12.40
N VAL A 70 -8.66 -0.89 -12.33
CA VAL A 70 -10.01 -0.54 -11.83
C VAL A 70 -11.14 -1.20 -12.62
N SER A 71 -10.93 -1.48 -13.91
CA SER A 71 -11.87 -2.25 -14.75
C SER A 71 -12.04 -3.70 -14.29
N LEU A 72 -10.99 -4.33 -13.73
CA LEU A 72 -11.03 -5.69 -13.17
C LEU A 72 -11.69 -5.74 -11.79
N LEU A 73 -11.76 -4.60 -11.10
CA LEU A 73 -12.36 -4.46 -9.76
C LEU A 73 -13.81 -3.98 -9.79
N ARG A 74 -14.31 -3.54 -10.95
CA ARG A 74 -15.73 -3.29 -11.15
C ARG A 74 -16.45 -4.63 -11.23
N ARG A 75 -17.41 -4.86 -10.33
CA ARG A 75 -18.44 -5.86 -10.55
C ARG A 75 -19.21 -5.50 -11.84
N PRO A 76 -19.56 -6.49 -12.68
CA PRO A 76 -20.42 -6.28 -13.85
C PRO A 76 -21.83 -5.83 -13.43
#